data_AF-A0A9W4LPH4-F1
#
_entry.id   AF-A0A9W4LPH4-F1
#
_cell.length_a   1.000
_cell.length_b   1.000
_cell.length_c   1.000
_cell.angle_alpha   90.00
_cell.angle_beta   90.00
_cell.angle_gamma   90.00
#
_symmetry.space_group_name_H-M   'P 1'
#
loop_
_entity.id
_entity.type
_entity.pdbx_description
1 polymer ?
#
loop_
_entity_poly.entity_id
_entity_poly.type
_entity_poly.pdbx_seq_one_letter_code
_entity_poly.pdbx_strand_id
1 'polypeptide(L)'
;MKPVFPTAPAVKLIATAAAPGLFEGYASLFGVPDLGRDVVERGAFRASLDRRGIKGVKLLWQHDPGEPIGRWLALAEDARGLKVRGQLNLAVGRAREIHALMRDGAVDGLSIGYRTERARTDPRDGLRHISRLDLWEISLVTFPMLPGARVGSVKRDLSRDRLRDHLRRPLPGAVQPASDLAATIRAAATRLSASL
;
A
#
# COMPACT_ATOMS: atom_id res chain seq x y z
N MET A 1 -21.84 -28.72 -48.23
CA MET A 1 -20.99 -29.08 -47.08
C MET A 1 -20.60 -27.76 -46.39
N LYS A 2 -21.14 -27.45 -45.20
CA LYS A 2 -20.85 -26.19 -44.50
C LYS A 2 -19.51 -26.31 -43.76
N PRO A 3 -18.59 -25.33 -43.83
CA PRO A 3 -17.36 -25.39 -43.06
C PRO A 3 -17.68 -25.21 -41.57
N VAL A 4 -17.22 -26.15 -40.75
CA VAL A 4 -17.19 -26.02 -39.29
C VAL A 4 -15.86 -25.38 -38.94
N PHE A 5 -15.87 -24.19 -38.34
CA PHE A 5 -14.68 -23.58 -37.78
C PHE A 5 -14.48 -24.08 -36.35
N PRO A 6 -13.25 -24.46 -35.93
CA PRO A 6 -12.99 -24.80 -34.55
C PRO A 6 -13.14 -23.55 -33.66
N THR A 7 -13.90 -23.69 -32.57
CA THR A 7 -14.00 -22.69 -31.51
C THR A 7 -12.64 -22.50 -30.86
N ALA A 8 -12.08 -21.30 -30.97
CA ALA A 8 -10.88 -20.92 -30.23
C ALA A 8 -11.12 -21.06 -28.72
N PRO A 9 -10.14 -21.52 -27.92
CA PRO A 9 -10.31 -21.56 -26.47
C PRO A 9 -10.46 -20.13 -25.95
N ALA A 10 -11.45 -19.93 -25.08
CA ALA A 10 -11.63 -18.68 -24.36
C ALA A 10 -10.36 -18.37 -23.55
N VAL A 11 -9.56 -17.40 -24.01
CA VAL A 11 -8.44 -16.86 -23.26
C VAL A 11 -9.02 -16.15 -22.04
N LYS A 12 -9.02 -16.83 -20.90
CA LYS A 12 -9.37 -16.23 -19.61
C LYS A 12 -8.35 -15.14 -19.35
N LEU A 13 -8.80 -13.88 -19.42
CA LEU A 13 -8.02 -12.70 -19.12
C LEU A 13 -7.45 -12.86 -17.70
N ILE A 14 -6.19 -13.27 -17.59
CA ILE A 14 -5.44 -13.24 -16.35
C ILE A 14 -5.31 -11.77 -15.97
N ALA A 15 -6.07 -11.35 -14.96
CA ALA A 15 -5.91 -10.04 -14.35
C ALA A 15 -4.42 -9.82 -14.07
N THR A 16 -3.79 -8.91 -14.81
CA THR A 16 -2.39 -8.57 -14.64
C THR A 16 -2.19 -8.20 -13.18
N ALA A 17 -1.45 -9.02 -12.45
CA ALA A 17 -1.16 -8.78 -11.03
C ALA A 17 -0.59 -7.36 -10.90
N ALA A 18 -1.23 -6.52 -10.07
CA ALA A 18 -0.67 -5.22 -9.76
C ALA A 18 0.72 -5.42 -9.17
N ALA A 19 1.72 -4.69 -9.67
CA ALA A 19 3.09 -4.83 -9.19
C ALA A 19 3.13 -4.66 -7.66
N PRO A 20 3.91 -5.48 -6.93
CA PRO A 20 3.95 -5.40 -5.48
C PRO A 20 4.54 -4.06 -5.02
N GLY A 21 4.14 -3.62 -3.83
CA GLY A 21 4.60 -2.36 -3.22
C GLY A 21 3.93 -1.09 -3.78
N LEU A 22 2.86 -1.21 -4.56
CA LEU A 22 2.08 -0.07 -5.04
C LEU A 22 1.14 0.45 -3.94
N PHE A 23 1.11 1.77 -3.78
CA PHE A 23 0.21 2.45 -2.85
C PHE A 23 -0.23 3.82 -3.38
N GLU A 24 -1.38 4.29 -2.90
CA GLU A 24 -1.97 5.59 -3.26
C GLU A 24 -2.52 6.28 -2.01
N GLY A 25 -2.49 7.61 -1.99
CA GLY A 25 -2.96 8.42 -0.86
C GLY A 25 -2.97 9.91 -1.14
N TYR A 26 -3.19 10.69 -0.09
CA TYR A 26 -3.04 12.15 -0.12
C TYR A 26 -1.91 12.54 0.83
N ALA A 27 -0.89 13.21 0.28
CA ALA A 27 0.26 13.68 1.04
C ALA A 27 0.01 15.04 1.71
N SER A 28 -0.95 15.80 1.22
CA SER A 28 -1.41 17.07 1.78
C SER A 28 -2.87 17.30 1.43
N LEU A 29 -3.61 18.00 2.27
CA LEU A 29 -5.00 18.40 2.05
C LEU A 29 -5.07 19.93 2.04
N PHE A 30 -5.69 20.51 1.03
CA PHE A 30 -5.74 21.97 0.89
C PHE A 30 -6.67 22.59 1.91
N GLY A 31 -6.26 23.74 2.48
CA GLY A 31 -7.09 24.49 3.42
C GLY A 31 -7.24 23.85 4.80
N VAL A 32 -6.53 22.75 5.08
CA VAL A 32 -6.54 22.09 6.38
C VAL A 32 -5.25 22.42 7.12
N PRO A 33 -5.32 22.99 8.34
CA PRO A 33 -4.12 23.26 9.12
C PRO A 33 -3.47 21.95 9.58
N ASP A 34 -2.15 21.89 9.47
CA ASP A 34 -1.36 20.84 10.10
C ASP A 34 -1.06 21.17 11.58
N LEU A 35 -0.40 20.25 12.29
CA LEU A 35 -0.03 20.41 13.69
C LEU A 35 1.02 21.53 13.91
N GLY A 36 1.71 21.94 12.85
CA GLY A 36 2.62 23.10 12.83
C GLY A 36 1.91 24.43 12.52
N ARG A 37 0.59 24.42 12.34
CA ARG A 37 -0.25 25.56 11.95
C ARG A 37 -0.01 26.07 10.54
N ASP A 38 0.55 25.24 9.67
CA ASP A 38 0.66 25.53 8.25
C ASP A 38 -0.60 25.08 7.51
N VAL A 39 -1.06 25.93 6.58
CA VAL A 39 -2.17 25.65 5.68
C VAL A 39 -1.66 25.72 4.25
N VAL A 40 -1.60 24.57 3.58
CA VAL A 40 -1.20 24.54 2.16
C VAL A 40 -2.39 24.95 1.29
N GLU A 41 -2.17 25.92 0.41
CA GLU A 41 -3.18 26.40 -0.54
C GLU A 41 -3.15 25.63 -1.87
N ARG A 42 -4.26 25.71 -2.60
CA ARG A 42 -4.35 25.13 -3.95
C ARG A 42 -3.33 25.79 -4.88
N GLY A 43 -2.64 24.99 -5.68
CA GLY A 43 -1.63 25.50 -6.62
C GLY A 43 -0.24 25.65 -6.00
N ALA A 44 -0.09 25.46 -4.69
CA ALA A 44 1.18 25.66 -4.00
C ALA A 44 2.29 24.72 -4.49
N PHE A 45 1.94 23.53 -5.01
CA PHE A 45 2.90 22.54 -5.48
C PHE A 45 3.28 22.70 -6.96
N ARG A 46 2.43 23.35 -7.76
CA ARG A 46 2.49 23.32 -9.24
C ARG A 46 3.84 23.72 -9.80
N ALA A 47 4.35 24.89 -9.39
CA ALA A 47 5.64 25.40 -9.87
C ALA A 47 6.83 24.51 -9.48
N SER A 48 6.74 23.79 -8.35
CA SER A 48 7.79 22.86 -7.93
C SER A 48 7.74 21.56 -8.73
N LEU A 49 6.53 21.00 -8.93
CA LEU A 49 6.32 19.80 -9.73
C LEU A 49 6.72 20.00 -11.20
N ASP A 50 6.38 21.15 -11.79
CA ASP A 50 6.77 21.49 -13.18
C ASP A 50 8.30 21.56 -13.32
N ARG A 51 8.99 22.14 -12.33
CA ARG A 51 10.45 22.31 -12.35
C ARG A 51 11.22 21.03 -12.07
N ARG A 52 10.79 20.24 -11.09
CA ARG A 52 11.53 19.05 -10.61
C ARG A 52 11.16 17.78 -11.38
N GLY A 53 9.93 17.73 -11.88
CA GLY A 53 9.30 16.49 -12.33
C GLY A 53 9.13 15.48 -11.19
N ILE A 54 8.38 14.41 -11.47
CA ILE A 54 8.04 13.38 -10.48
C ILE A 54 9.30 12.70 -9.91
N LYS A 55 10.34 12.49 -10.73
CA LYS A 55 11.61 11.85 -10.31
C LYS A 55 12.45 12.73 -9.38
N GLY A 56 12.20 14.05 -9.38
CA GLY A 56 12.90 15.01 -8.53
C GLY A 56 12.42 14.98 -7.08
N VAL A 57 11.17 14.57 -6.85
CA VAL A 57 10.60 14.39 -5.50
C VAL A 57 10.97 13.02 -4.96
N LYS A 58 11.54 12.94 -3.75
CA LYS A 58 11.96 11.66 -3.16
C LYS A 58 10.84 10.99 -2.37
N LEU A 59 10.87 9.65 -2.34
CA LEU A 59 10.04 8.82 -1.49
C LEU A 59 10.94 8.25 -0.39
N LEU A 60 10.81 8.82 0.81
CA LEU A 60 11.68 8.53 1.96
C LEU A 60 10.90 7.85 3.10
N TRP A 61 11.65 7.38 4.09
CA TRP A 61 11.13 6.99 5.39
C TRP A 61 11.44 8.06 6.44
N GLN A 62 10.43 8.50 7.20
CA GLN A 62 10.60 9.40 8.36
C GLN A 62 11.45 10.65 8.09
N HIS A 63 11.35 11.22 6.89
CA HIS A 63 12.14 12.37 6.44
C HIS A 63 13.67 12.14 6.42
N ASP A 64 14.15 10.90 6.53
CA ASP A 64 15.57 10.58 6.50
C ASP A 64 16.08 10.50 5.04
N PRO A 65 16.97 11.42 4.59
CA PRO A 65 17.54 11.38 3.25
C PRO A 65 18.43 10.15 2.98
N GLY A 66 18.89 9.46 4.03
CA GLY A 66 19.61 8.19 3.96
C GLY A 66 18.71 6.98 3.71
N GLU A 67 17.40 7.12 3.82
CA GLU A 67 16.43 6.04 3.63
C GLU A 67 15.47 6.27 2.46
N PRO A 68 15.95 6.28 1.19
CA PRO A 68 15.08 6.21 0.03
C PRO A 68 14.49 4.81 -0.11
N ILE A 69 13.17 4.71 -0.09
CA ILE A 69 12.43 3.43 -0.03
C ILE A 69 11.67 3.11 -1.32
N GLY A 70 11.72 3.97 -2.32
CA GLY A 70 11.03 3.74 -3.59
C GLY A 70 11.02 4.95 -4.51
N ARG A 71 9.98 5.02 -5.36
CA ARG A 71 9.78 6.14 -6.27
C ARG A 71 8.31 6.53 -6.41
N TRP A 72 8.07 7.78 -6.75
CA TRP A 72 6.76 8.26 -7.15
C TRP A 72 6.45 7.88 -8.61
N LEU A 73 5.21 7.46 -8.85
CA LEU A 73 4.66 7.15 -10.16
C LEU A 73 3.71 8.25 -10.65
N ALA A 74 3.05 8.95 -9.73
CA ALA A 74 2.22 10.11 -10.01
C ALA A 74 2.18 11.05 -8.80
N LEU A 75 2.20 12.34 -9.07
CA LEU A 75 1.98 13.42 -8.11
C LEU A 75 1.09 14.44 -8.82
N ALA A 76 -0.09 14.71 -8.28
CA ALA A 76 -1.04 15.62 -8.89
C ALA A 76 -1.86 16.35 -7.83
N GLU A 77 -2.04 17.65 -8.01
CA GLU A 77 -3.04 18.41 -7.26
C GLU A 77 -4.43 18.11 -7.81
N ASP A 78 -5.41 17.97 -6.92
CA ASP A 78 -6.82 17.89 -7.28
C ASP A 78 -7.69 18.81 -6.39
N ALA A 79 -9.00 18.65 -6.47
CA ALA A 79 -9.94 19.43 -5.67
C ALA A 79 -9.79 19.19 -4.15
N ARG A 80 -9.12 18.14 -3.69
CA ARG A 80 -8.93 17.85 -2.27
C ARG A 80 -7.52 18.21 -1.79
N GLY A 81 -6.48 17.91 -2.55
CA GLY A 81 -5.11 18.01 -2.05
C GLY A 81 -4.06 17.54 -3.04
N LEU A 82 -2.87 17.20 -2.53
CA LEU A 82 -1.82 16.56 -3.30
C LEU A 82 -2.03 15.04 -3.28
N LYS A 83 -2.61 14.51 -4.35
CA LYS A 83 -2.79 13.08 -4.56
C LYS A 83 -1.50 12.44 -5.07
N VAL A 84 -1.14 11.30 -4.50
CA VAL A 84 0.13 10.62 -4.80
C VAL A 84 -0.07 9.15 -5.09
N ARG A 85 0.79 8.62 -5.96
CA ARG A 85 0.94 7.19 -6.21
C ARG A 85 2.40 6.81 -6.19
N GLY A 86 2.77 5.91 -5.28
CA GLY A 86 4.14 5.45 -5.09
C GLY A 86 4.32 3.97 -5.37
N GLN A 87 5.57 3.58 -5.58
CA GLN A 87 5.99 2.19 -5.57
C GLN A 87 7.22 2.03 -4.67
N LEU A 88 7.09 1.16 -3.67
CA LEU A 88 8.21 0.74 -2.84
C LEU A 88 9.19 -0.12 -3.64
N ASN A 89 10.49 0.12 -3.44
CA ASN A 89 11.53 -0.75 -3.99
C ASN A 89 11.77 -1.92 -3.04
N LEU A 90 11.05 -3.03 -3.24
CA LEU A 90 11.13 -4.20 -2.37
C LEU A 90 12.48 -4.95 -2.42
N ALA A 91 13.44 -4.53 -3.24
CA ALA A 91 14.82 -4.97 -3.13
C ALA A 91 15.53 -4.36 -1.89
N VAL A 92 15.08 -3.18 -1.43
CA VAL A 92 15.58 -2.51 -0.22
C VAL A 92 14.96 -3.15 1.02
N GLY A 93 15.78 -3.45 2.04
CA GLY A 93 15.34 -4.06 3.31
C GLY A 93 14.25 -3.25 4.02
N ARG A 94 14.54 -1.98 4.30
CA ARG A 94 13.60 -1.04 4.92
C ARG A 94 12.26 -0.95 4.18
N ALA A 95 12.28 -0.93 2.86
CA ALA A 95 11.05 -0.86 2.06
C ALA A 95 10.16 -2.11 2.25
N ARG A 96 10.76 -3.30 2.47
CA ARG A 96 10.00 -4.53 2.77
C ARG A 96 9.37 -4.48 4.15
N GLU A 97 10.09 -3.97 5.15
CA GLU A 97 9.57 -3.78 6.52
C GLU A 97 8.36 -2.82 6.50
N ILE A 98 8.53 -1.65 5.88
CA ILE A 98 7.46 -0.65 5.77
C ILE A 98 6.28 -1.22 4.99
N HIS A 99 6.51 -1.97 3.91
CA HIS A 99 5.43 -2.62 3.17
C HIS A 99 4.65 -3.61 4.04
N ALA A 100 5.29 -4.33 4.95
CA ALA A 100 4.61 -5.21 5.90
C ALA A 100 3.75 -4.40 6.88
N LEU A 101 4.31 -3.34 7.48
CA LEU A 101 3.62 -2.43 8.42
C LEU A 101 2.47 -1.67 7.75
N MET A 102 2.58 -1.34 6.47
CA MET A 102 1.48 -0.75 5.71
C MET A 102 0.35 -1.75 5.44
N ARG A 103 0.67 -3.03 5.31
CA ARG A 103 -0.33 -4.08 5.07
C ARG A 103 -1.10 -4.48 6.32
N ASP A 104 -0.47 -4.40 7.49
CA ASP A 104 -1.12 -4.65 8.78
C ASP A 104 -1.81 -3.41 9.38
N GLY A 105 -1.50 -2.22 8.87
CA GLY A 105 -2.13 -0.96 9.26
C GLY A 105 -1.37 -0.18 10.34
N ALA A 106 -0.19 -0.66 10.77
CA ALA A 106 0.65 0.05 11.74
C ALA A 106 1.27 1.33 11.17
N VAL A 107 1.44 1.43 9.84
CA VAL A 107 1.96 2.61 9.15
C VAL A 107 1.09 2.97 7.96
N ASP A 108 0.50 4.16 7.99
CA ASP A 108 -0.29 4.70 6.89
C ASP A 108 -0.07 6.21 6.67
N GLY A 109 0.80 6.85 7.45
CA GLY A 109 1.03 8.30 7.40
C GLY A 109 1.83 8.73 6.17
N LEU A 110 1.46 9.88 5.61
CA LEU A 110 2.24 10.60 4.61
C LEU A 110 2.57 12.00 5.12
N SER A 111 3.79 12.47 4.89
CA SER A 111 4.21 13.82 5.25
C SER A 111 5.07 14.42 4.16
N ILE A 112 4.95 15.73 3.94
CA ILE A 112 5.70 16.46 2.91
C ILE A 112 6.92 17.14 3.51
N GLY A 113 8.05 17.06 2.81
CA GLY A 113 9.25 17.85 3.10
C GLY A 113 9.49 18.84 1.99
N TYR A 114 9.55 20.12 2.36
CA TYR A 114 9.60 21.22 1.41
C TYR A 114 10.33 22.42 1.98
N ARG A 115 10.72 23.34 1.09
CA ARG A 115 11.13 24.70 1.44
C ARG A 115 10.03 25.68 1.06
N THR A 116 9.62 26.54 1.98
CA THR A 116 8.63 27.58 1.70
C THR A 116 9.20 28.62 0.71
N GLU A 117 8.46 28.91 -0.36
CA GLU A 117 8.82 29.96 -1.33
C GLU A 117 7.94 31.22 -1.15
N ARG A 118 6.65 31.04 -0.82
CA ARG A 118 5.71 32.13 -0.53
C ARG A 118 4.68 31.68 0.51
N ALA A 119 4.57 32.46 1.58
CA ALA A 119 3.56 32.26 2.61
C ALA A 119 3.13 33.60 3.22
N ARG A 120 1.97 33.60 3.87
CA ARG A 120 1.44 34.71 4.65
C ARG A 120 0.84 34.17 5.94
N THR A 121 1.11 34.82 7.06
CA THR A 121 0.40 34.53 8.31
C THR A 121 -0.89 35.34 8.36
N ASP A 122 -2.02 34.70 8.65
CA ASP A 122 -3.27 35.40 8.92
C ASP A 122 -3.23 35.92 10.38
N PRO A 123 -3.35 37.25 10.60
CA PRO A 123 -3.30 37.82 11.95
C PRO A 123 -4.51 37.45 12.83
N ARG A 124 -5.60 36.93 12.25
CA ARG A 124 -6.84 36.62 12.98
C ARG A 124 -6.72 35.30 13.75
N ASP A 125 -6.16 34.28 13.10
CA ASP A 125 -6.06 32.93 13.64
C ASP A 125 -4.61 32.46 13.80
N GLY A 126 -3.63 33.24 13.36
CA GLY A 126 -2.21 32.91 13.44
C GLY A 126 -1.77 31.76 12.54
N LEU A 127 -2.62 31.29 11.61
CA LEU A 127 -2.27 30.24 10.66
C LEU A 127 -1.33 30.77 9.58
N ARG A 128 -0.36 29.96 9.16
CA ARG A 128 0.56 30.31 8.09
C ARG A 128 0.11 29.66 6.78
N HIS A 129 -0.44 30.49 5.90
CA HIS A 129 -0.95 30.10 4.59
C HIS A 129 0.17 30.04 3.56
N ILE A 130 0.41 28.87 2.98
CA ILE A 130 1.49 28.60 2.03
C ILE A 130 0.90 28.53 0.62
N SER A 131 1.14 29.59 -0.15
CA SER A 131 0.68 29.74 -1.53
C SER A 131 1.67 29.23 -2.56
N ARG A 132 2.94 29.04 -2.17
CA ARG A 132 3.97 28.43 -3.03
C ARG A 132 5.05 27.78 -2.19
N LEU A 133 5.40 26.56 -2.55
CA LEU A 133 6.47 25.82 -1.90
C LEU A 133 7.31 25.06 -2.90
N ASP A 134 8.46 24.63 -2.43
CA ASP A 134 9.42 23.83 -3.15
C ASP A 134 9.45 22.42 -2.57
N LEU A 135 8.70 21.50 -3.18
CA LEU A 135 8.53 20.13 -2.70
C LEU A 135 9.78 19.29 -3.01
N TRP A 136 10.45 18.82 -1.97
CA TRP A 136 11.69 18.04 -2.12
C TRP A 136 11.41 16.55 -1.98
N GLU A 137 10.56 16.18 -1.04
CA GLU A 137 10.27 14.80 -0.72
C GLU A 137 8.88 14.63 -0.13
N ILE A 138 8.41 13.40 -0.16
CA ILE A 138 7.23 12.95 0.56
C ILE A 138 7.63 11.64 1.23
N SER A 139 7.41 11.57 2.54
CA SER A 139 7.79 10.44 3.37
C SER A 139 6.60 9.59 3.76
N LEU A 140 6.81 8.28 3.84
CA LEU A 140 6.01 7.44 4.72
C LEU A 140 6.46 7.71 6.15
N VAL A 141 5.49 7.91 7.04
CA VAL A 141 5.76 8.30 8.44
C VAL A 141 4.80 7.59 9.39
N THR A 142 5.21 7.44 10.64
CA THR A 142 4.30 6.94 11.70
C THR A 142 3.26 8.02 12.07
N PHE A 143 3.72 9.27 12.23
CA PHE A 143 2.88 10.38 12.68
C PHE A 143 3.06 11.58 11.73
N PRO A 144 2.11 11.81 10.80
CA PRO A 144 2.19 12.96 9.91
C PRO A 144 1.84 14.25 10.65
N MET A 145 2.48 15.35 10.26
CA MET A 145 2.10 16.69 10.74
C MET A 145 0.67 17.04 10.35
N LEU A 146 0.20 16.57 9.20
CA LEU A 146 -1.21 16.67 8.81
C LEU A 146 -1.90 15.32 9.09
N PRO A 147 -2.76 15.19 10.13
CA PRO A 147 -3.33 13.91 10.52
C PRO A 147 -4.13 13.19 9.42
N GLY A 148 -4.72 13.95 8.48
CA GLY A 148 -5.48 13.43 7.33
C GLY A 148 -4.63 13.03 6.12
N ALA A 149 -3.31 13.28 6.13
CA ALA A 149 -2.41 12.85 5.08
C ALA A 149 -2.06 11.37 5.26
N ARG A 150 -2.78 10.52 4.52
CA ARG A 150 -2.76 9.06 4.69
C ARG A 150 -2.66 8.32 3.37
N VAL A 151 -2.06 7.15 3.42
CA VAL A 151 -2.21 6.10 2.42
C VAL A 151 -3.62 5.55 2.52
N GLY A 152 -4.39 5.65 1.42
CA GLY A 152 -5.77 5.16 1.38
C GLY A 152 -5.89 3.73 0.83
N SER A 153 -4.93 3.29 0.02
CA SER A 153 -4.91 1.92 -0.48
C SER A 153 -3.49 1.40 -0.67
N VAL A 154 -3.29 0.13 -0.27
CA VAL A 154 -2.07 -0.64 -0.51
C VAL A 154 -2.47 -1.84 -1.36
N LYS A 155 -1.99 -1.92 -2.61
CA LYS A 155 -2.39 -3.02 -3.50
C LYS A 155 -1.74 -4.31 -3.04
N ARG A 156 -2.56 -5.32 -2.74
CA ARG A 156 -2.12 -6.67 -2.42
C ARG A 156 -1.73 -7.40 -3.70
N ASP A 157 -0.60 -8.11 -3.66
CA ASP A 157 -0.21 -9.05 -4.71
C ASP A 157 -1.10 -10.30 -4.58
N LEU A 158 -2.29 -10.25 -5.21
CA LEU A 158 -3.29 -11.32 -5.17
C LEU A 158 -2.74 -12.66 -5.70
N SER A 159 -1.67 -12.63 -6.49
CA SER A 159 -1.01 -13.81 -7.07
C SER A 159 -0.36 -14.68 -5.99
N ARG A 160 0.33 -14.04 -5.03
CA ARG A 160 0.98 -14.73 -3.91
C ARG A 160 -0.02 -15.25 -2.89
N ASP A 161 -1.05 -14.48 -2.62
CA ASP A 161 -2.10 -14.88 -1.67
C ASP A 161 -2.89 -16.07 -2.25
N ARG A 162 -3.24 -16.07 -3.55
CA ARG A 162 -3.85 -17.22 -4.23
C ARG A 162 -2.93 -18.44 -4.28
N LEU A 163 -1.63 -18.28 -4.52
CA LEU A 163 -0.68 -19.40 -4.50
C LEU A 163 -0.58 -20.01 -3.09
N ARG A 164 -0.54 -19.18 -2.03
CA ARG A 164 -0.56 -19.65 -0.64
C ARG A 164 -1.84 -20.38 -0.29
N ASP A 165 -3.00 -19.87 -0.72
CA ASP A 165 -4.28 -20.53 -0.51
C ASP A 165 -4.37 -21.87 -1.27
N HIS A 166 -3.77 -21.94 -2.47
CA HIS A 166 -3.71 -23.17 -3.24
C HIS A 166 -2.77 -24.22 -2.62
N LEU A 167 -1.62 -23.79 -2.09
CA LEU A 167 -0.66 -24.66 -1.39
C LEU A 167 -1.16 -25.10 0.00
N ARG A 168 -2.10 -24.35 0.61
CA ARG A 168 -2.79 -24.73 1.85
C ARG A 168 -4.00 -25.63 1.64
N ARG A 169 -4.48 -25.77 0.39
CA ARG A 169 -5.57 -26.68 0.09
C ARG A 169 -5.03 -28.11 0.12
N PRO A 170 -5.58 -29.03 0.93
CA PRO A 170 -5.19 -30.43 0.85
C PRO A 170 -5.42 -30.92 -0.59
N LEU A 171 -4.44 -31.65 -1.13
CA LEU A 171 -4.54 -32.26 -2.46
C LEU A 171 -5.87 -33.04 -2.54
N PRO A 172 -6.64 -32.92 -3.63
CA PRO A 172 -7.80 -33.79 -3.84
C PRO A 172 -7.31 -35.24 -3.79
N GLY A 173 -7.70 -35.99 -2.76
CA GLY A 173 -7.24 -37.38 -2.54
C GLY A 173 -6.11 -37.56 -1.53
N ALA A 174 -5.67 -36.51 -0.81
CA ALA A 174 -4.84 -36.71 0.38
C ALA A 174 -5.67 -37.40 1.48
N VAL A 175 -5.46 -38.70 1.62
CA VAL A 175 -6.00 -39.51 2.71
C VAL A 175 -5.58 -38.88 4.04
N GLN A 176 -6.54 -38.64 4.92
CA GLN A 176 -6.29 -38.13 6.28
C GLN A 176 -5.31 -39.08 7.01
N PRO A 177 -4.29 -38.58 7.74
CA PRO A 177 -3.44 -39.44 8.53
C PRO A 177 -4.25 -40.10 9.66
N ALA A 178 -3.87 -41.35 9.95
CA ALA A 178 -4.61 -42.33 10.72
C ALA A 178 -4.99 -41.88 12.15
N SER A 179 -6.17 -41.30 12.32
CA SER A 179 -6.88 -41.28 13.61
C SER A 179 -7.74 -42.52 13.85
N ASP A 180 -7.89 -43.40 12.86
CA ASP A 180 -8.82 -44.55 12.93
C ASP A 180 -8.20 -45.88 13.37
N LEU A 181 -6.88 -45.97 13.56
CA LEU A 181 -6.28 -47.21 14.07
C LEU A 181 -6.63 -47.42 15.55
N ALA A 182 -6.64 -46.36 16.36
CA ALA A 182 -6.98 -46.43 17.77
C ALA A 182 -8.48 -46.71 18.01
N ALA A 183 -9.37 -46.23 17.13
CA ALA A 183 -10.80 -46.52 17.20
C ALA A 183 -11.11 -47.97 16.78
N THR A 184 -10.44 -48.45 15.74
CA THR A 184 -10.61 -49.82 15.23
C THR A 184 -10.08 -50.87 16.22
N ILE A 185 -8.94 -50.63 16.87
CA ILE A 185 -8.39 -51.52 17.92
C ILE A 185 -9.30 -51.57 19.15
N ARG A 186 -9.88 -50.44 19.57
CA ARG A 186 -10.83 -50.40 20.70
C ARG A 186 -12.12 -51.18 20.41
N ALA A 187 -12.66 -51.07 19.19
CA ALA A 187 -13.87 -51.79 18.80
C ALA A 187 -13.68 -53.32 18.71
N ALA A 188 -12.47 -53.79 18.35
CA ALA A 188 -12.15 -55.21 18.33
C ALA A 188 -11.98 -55.80 19.74
N ALA A 189 -11.40 -55.05 20.68
CA ALA A 189 -11.22 -55.49 22.07
C ALA A 189 -12.55 -55.64 22.82
N THR A 190 -13.54 -54.79 22.58
CA THR A 190 -14.86 -54.87 23.26
C THR A 190 -15.70 -56.09 22.82
N ARG A 191 -15.46 -56.64 21.63
CA ARG A 191 -16.18 -57.84 21.14
C ARG A 191 -15.66 -59.15 21.72
N LEU A 192 -14.41 -59.19 22.20
CA LEU A 192 -13.83 -60.39 22.83
C LEU A 192 -14.20 -60.51 24.31
N SER A 193 -14.60 -59.43 24.98
CA SER A 193 -15.01 -59.42 26.40
C SER A 193 -16.48 -59.77 26.64
N ALA A 194 -17.29 -59.94 25.58
CA ALA A 194 -18.74 -60.18 25.67
C ALA A 194 -19.14 -61.62 25.26
N SER A 195 -18.19 -62.55 25.23
CA SER A 195 -18.44 -63.98 24.92
C SER A 195 -17.70 -64.93 25.87
N LEU A 196 -17.45 -64.49 27.11
CA LEU A 196 -17.10 -65.32 28.25
C LEU A 196 -18.10 -65.07 29.38
#